data_AF-A0A0B1TQ73-F1
#
_entry.id   AF-A0A0B1TQ73-F1
#
_cell.length_a   1.000
_cell.length_b   1.000
_cell.length_c   1.000
_cell.angle_alpha   90.00
_cell.angle_beta   90.00
_cell.angle_gamma   90.00
#
_symmetry.space_group_name_H-M   'P 1'
#
loop_
_entity.id
_entity.type
_entity.pdbx_description
1 polymer ?
#
loop_
_entity_poly.entity_id
_entity_poly.type
_entity_poly.pdbx_seq_one_letter_code
_entity_poly.pdbx_strand_id
1 'polypeptide(L)'
;MINTLPENVKSLFPKENLDFAESINETESKVLKEVFDKHACFDEVGEMIEAVGKKDAELAKRMKAVLAGNCARLEGLSPAAVEYSKKVINFITHVMCSLSLGKQLCFDKAEELHKEFKALSAADQAALKKANPDVKF
;
A
#
# COMPACT_ATOMS: atom_id res chain seq x y z
N MET A 1 5.17 2.19 14.14
CA MET A 1 4.36 1.00 13.81
C MET A 1 4.92 0.23 12.62
N ILE A 2 5.33 0.88 11.52
CA ILE A 2 5.85 0.14 10.35
C ILE A 2 7.19 -0.59 10.62
N ASN A 3 8.00 -0.06 11.56
CA ASN A 3 9.29 -0.65 11.94
C ASN A 3 9.18 -2.06 12.55
N THR A 4 8.01 -2.49 12.99
CA THR A 4 7.79 -3.84 13.53
C THR A 4 7.42 -4.87 12.45
N LEU A 5 7.23 -4.44 11.20
CA LEU A 5 6.95 -5.36 10.09
C LEU A 5 8.18 -6.19 9.73
N PRO A 6 8.00 -7.48 9.36
CA PRO A 6 9.05 -8.31 8.78
C PRO A 6 9.66 -7.72 7.51
N GLU A 7 10.90 -8.10 7.20
CA GLU A 7 11.62 -7.54 6.03
C GLU A 7 10.94 -7.89 4.71
N ASN A 8 10.44 -9.12 4.54
CA ASN A 8 9.70 -9.56 3.34
C ASN A 8 8.37 -8.79 3.14
N VAL A 9 7.83 -8.17 4.19
CA VAL A 9 6.64 -7.33 4.07
C VAL A 9 7.06 -5.92 3.68
N LYS A 10 8.04 -5.36 4.39
CA LYS A 10 8.56 -4.01 4.12
C LYS A 10 9.15 -3.88 2.72
N SER A 11 9.78 -4.93 2.20
CA SER A 11 10.39 -4.96 0.87
C SER A 11 9.40 -4.70 -0.26
N LEU A 12 8.11 -4.98 -0.04
CA LEU A 12 7.07 -4.77 -1.03
C LEU A 12 6.53 -3.34 -1.04
N PHE A 13 6.79 -2.53 0.00
CA PHE A 13 6.25 -1.18 0.10
C PHE A 13 7.00 -0.20 -0.81
N PRO A 14 6.29 0.52 -1.69
CA PRO A 14 6.82 1.73 -2.31
C PRO A 14 7.20 2.76 -1.24
N LYS A 15 8.23 3.54 -1.53
CA LYS A 15 8.76 4.56 -0.63
C LYS A 15 7.69 5.54 -0.16
N GLU A 16 6.81 6.01 -1.03
CA GLU A 16 5.74 6.94 -0.67
C GLU A 16 4.77 6.37 0.38
N ASN A 17 4.56 5.05 0.39
CA ASN A 17 3.74 4.37 1.40
C ASN A 17 4.47 4.30 2.75
N LEU A 18 5.78 4.06 2.74
CA LEU A 18 6.61 4.07 3.96
C LEU A 18 6.69 5.49 4.54
N ASP A 19 7.05 6.47 3.73
CA ASP A 19 7.17 7.88 4.13
C ASP A 19 5.84 8.39 4.71
N PHE A 20 4.72 8.05 4.07
CA PHE A 20 3.39 8.38 4.60
C PHE A 20 3.14 7.73 5.96
N ALA A 21 3.38 6.42 6.11
CA ALA A 21 3.16 5.71 7.36
C ALA A 21 4.04 6.24 8.51
N GLU A 22 5.27 6.67 8.21
CA GLU A 22 6.18 7.29 9.18
C GLU A 22 5.76 8.71 9.56
N SER A 23 5.13 9.44 8.64
CA SER A 23 4.66 10.81 8.89
C SER A 23 3.39 10.90 9.75
N ILE A 24 2.68 9.78 9.98
CA ILE A 24 1.44 9.75 10.77
C ILE A 24 1.72 10.06 12.24
N ASN A 25 1.13 11.15 12.74
CA ASN A 25 1.16 11.51 14.15
C ASN A 25 0.02 10.85 14.95
N GLU A 26 0.01 11.05 16.28
CA GLU A 26 -0.99 10.43 17.17
C GLU A 26 -2.44 10.86 16.85
N THR A 27 -2.65 12.12 16.51
CA THR A 27 -3.98 12.66 16.17
C THR A 27 -4.50 12.03 14.88
N GLU A 28 -3.67 11.98 13.85
CA GLU A 28 -3.99 11.39 12.55
C GLU A 28 -4.22 9.88 12.68
N SER A 29 -3.44 9.20 13.50
CA SER A 29 -3.64 7.78 13.83
C SER A 29 -5.04 7.52 14.39
N LYS A 30 -5.54 8.40 15.28
CA LYS A 30 -6.91 8.32 15.81
C LYS A 30 -7.97 8.53 14.73
N VAL A 31 -7.75 9.45 13.79
CA VAL A 31 -8.65 9.68 12.64
C VAL A 31 -8.70 8.44 11.75
N LEU A 32 -7.55 7.89 11.37
CA LEU A 32 -7.48 6.68 10.54
C LEU A 32 -8.18 5.51 11.22
N LYS A 33 -7.93 5.30 12.51
CA LYS A 33 -8.61 4.27 13.29
C LYS A 33 -10.13 4.45 13.30
N GLU A 34 -10.63 5.66 13.55
CA GLU A 34 -12.07 5.92 13.58
C GLU A 34 -12.74 5.67 12.22
N VAL A 35 -12.06 6.04 11.12
CA VAL A 35 -12.56 5.80 9.76
C VAL A 35 -12.54 4.30 9.46
N PHE A 36 -11.44 3.61 9.73
CA PHE A 36 -11.29 2.19 9.40
C PHE A 36 -12.13 1.28 10.30
N ASP A 37 -12.44 1.68 11.54
CA ASP A 37 -13.36 0.94 12.42
C ASP A 37 -14.81 1.01 11.90
N LYS A 38 -15.19 2.11 11.24
CA LYS A 38 -16.54 2.31 10.69
C LYS A 38 -16.77 1.60 9.36
N HIS A 39 -15.70 1.23 8.67
CA HIS A 39 -15.75 0.63 7.34
C HIS A 39 -15.07 -0.74 7.37
N ALA A 40 -15.87 -1.82 7.30
CA ALA A 40 -15.34 -3.19 7.33
C ALA A 40 -14.35 -3.48 6.18
N CYS A 41 -14.60 -2.87 5.01
CA CYS A 41 -13.73 -2.81 3.85
C CYS A 41 -14.12 -1.56 3.03
N PHE A 42 -13.19 -1.05 2.23
CA PHE A 42 -13.49 -0.10 1.17
C PHE A 42 -13.36 -0.84 -0.15
N ASP A 43 -14.29 -0.59 -1.09
CA ASP A 43 -14.21 -1.19 -2.42
C ASP A 43 -13.11 -0.50 -3.25
N GLU A 44 -12.90 0.79 -2.99
CA GLU A 44 -11.83 1.58 -3.62
C GLU A 44 -11.07 2.46 -2.62
N VAL A 45 -9.78 2.66 -2.88
CA VAL A 45 -8.93 3.58 -2.10
C VAL A 45 -9.47 5.02 -2.14
N GLY A 46 -10.17 5.41 -3.20
CA GLY A 46 -10.81 6.72 -3.33
C GLY A 46 -11.87 6.98 -2.24
N GLU A 47 -12.73 6.00 -1.96
CA GLU A 47 -13.76 6.10 -0.92
C GLU A 47 -13.16 6.26 0.47
N MET A 48 -12.07 5.52 0.74
CA MET A 48 -11.31 5.64 1.98
C MET A 48 -10.78 7.07 2.17
N ILE A 49 -10.19 7.65 1.11
CA ILE A 49 -9.65 9.00 1.13
C ILE A 49 -10.76 10.04 1.37
N GLU A 50 -11.93 9.87 0.77
CA GLU A 50 -13.06 10.78 0.99
C GLU A 50 -13.57 10.71 2.43
N ALA A 51 -13.67 9.51 3.01
CA ALA A 51 -14.08 9.32 4.39
C ALA A 51 -13.10 9.98 5.37
N VAL A 52 -11.80 9.85 5.12
CA VAL A 52 -10.76 10.57 5.87
C VAL A 52 -10.88 12.08 5.68
N GLY A 53 -11.13 12.55 4.45
CA GLY A 53 -11.23 13.97 4.12
C GLY A 53 -12.37 14.71 4.82
N LYS A 54 -13.45 14.00 5.21
CA LYS A 54 -14.53 14.55 6.04
C LYS A 54 -14.09 14.88 7.47
N LYS A 55 -12.94 14.36 7.91
CA LYS A 55 -12.39 14.51 9.26
C LYS A 55 -11.08 15.29 9.28
N ASP A 56 -10.22 15.04 8.30
CA ASP A 56 -8.91 15.66 8.18
C ASP A 56 -8.53 15.82 6.70
N ALA A 57 -8.63 17.07 6.22
CA ALA A 57 -8.39 17.41 4.82
C ALA A 57 -6.91 17.30 4.42
N GLU A 58 -5.98 17.63 5.33
CA GLU A 58 -4.54 17.56 5.03
C GLU A 58 -4.03 16.12 5.05
N LEU A 59 -4.55 15.28 5.94
CA LEU A 59 -4.31 13.84 5.91
C LEU A 59 -4.83 13.22 4.60
N ALA A 60 -6.06 13.52 4.22
CA ALA A 60 -6.64 13.02 2.97
C ALA A 60 -5.85 13.50 1.73
N LYS A 61 -5.36 14.74 1.73
CA LYS A 61 -4.49 15.27 0.67
C LYS A 61 -3.18 14.50 0.57
N ARG A 62 -2.55 14.14 1.68
CA ARG A 62 -1.35 13.27 1.67
C ARG A 62 -1.66 11.88 1.16
N MET A 63 -2.79 11.28 1.55
CA MET A 63 -3.23 9.98 1.01
C MET A 63 -3.46 10.03 -0.51
N LYS A 64 -4.03 11.13 -1.04
CA LYS A 64 -4.17 11.34 -2.50
C LYS A 64 -2.82 11.38 -3.20
N ALA A 65 -1.82 12.01 -2.60
CA ALA A 65 -0.47 12.05 -3.16
C ALA A 65 0.17 10.66 -3.22
N VAL A 66 0.00 9.84 -2.18
CA VAL A 66 0.45 8.44 -2.17
C VAL A 66 -0.25 7.62 -3.25
N LEU A 67 -1.58 7.76 -3.40
CA LEU A 67 -2.33 7.07 -4.45
C LEU A 67 -1.84 7.49 -5.85
N ALA A 68 -1.61 8.79 -6.07
CA ALA A 68 -1.11 9.29 -7.35
C ALA A 68 0.29 8.73 -7.68
N GLY A 69 1.20 8.67 -6.70
CA GLY A 69 2.53 8.05 -6.86
C GLY A 69 2.43 6.58 -7.25
N ASN A 70 1.56 5.82 -6.56
CA ASN A 70 1.30 4.43 -6.87
C ASN A 70 0.71 4.22 -8.27
N CYS A 71 -0.20 5.10 -8.71
CA CYS A 71 -0.75 5.05 -10.07
C CYS A 71 0.32 5.33 -11.14
N ALA A 72 1.22 6.29 -10.91
CA ALA A 72 2.29 6.62 -11.85
C ALA A 72 3.24 5.44 -12.10
N ARG A 73 3.44 4.57 -11.09
CA ARG A 73 4.24 3.33 -11.20
C ARG A 73 3.64 2.28 -12.13
N LEU A 74 2.40 2.46 -12.58
CA LEU A 74 1.72 1.55 -13.51
C LEU A 74 1.90 1.93 -14.99
N GLU A 75 2.38 3.15 -15.26
CA GLU A 75 2.49 3.65 -16.62
C GLU A 75 3.45 2.81 -17.48
N GLY A 76 2.97 2.39 -18.66
CA GLY A 76 3.76 1.60 -19.61
C GLY A 76 3.99 0.14 -19.21
N LEU A 77 3.40 -0.33 -18.10
CA LEU A 77 3.42 -1.74 -17.74
C LEU A 77 2.47 -2.57 -18.61
N SER A 78 2.80 -3.85 -18.78
CA SER A 78 1.91 -4.82 -19.42
C SER A 78 0.67 -5.08 -18.54
N PRO A 79 -0.45 -5.61 -19.10
CA PRO A 79 -1.62 -5.97 -18.30
C PRO A 79 -1.31 -6.93 -17.15
N ALA A 80 -0.42 -7.91 -17.37
CA ALA A 80 0.00 -8.86 -16.33
C ALA A 80 0.79 -8.19 -15.21
N ALA A 81 1.72 -7.29 -15.56
CA ALA A 81 2.47 -6.51 -14.58
C ALA A 81 1.56 -5.55 -13.80
N VAL A 82 0.58 -4.91 -14.46
CA VAL A 82 -0.44 -4.08 -13.79
C VAL A 82 -1.27 -4.90 -12.81
N GLU A 83 -1.73 -6.09 -13.20
CA GLU A 83 -2.50 -6.98 -12.32
C GLU A 83 -1.69 -7.38 -11.07
N TYR A 84 -0.42 -7.75 -11.26
CA TYR A 84 0.48 -8.04 -10.15
C TYR A 84 0.65 -6.82 -9.23
N SER A 85 0.92 -5.63 -9.78
CA SER A 85 1.06 -4.39 -9.00
C SER A 85 -0.19 -4.07 -8.18
N LYS A 86 -1.39 -4.29 -8.75
CA LYS A 86 -2.66 -4.10 -8.01
C LYS A 86 -2.76 -5.03 -6.79
N LYS A 87 -2.32 -6.28 -6.91
CA LYS A 87 -2.28 -7.23 -5.77
C LYS A 87 -1.33 -6.74 -4.67
N VAL A 88 -0.15 -6.24 -5.06
CA VAL A 88 0.84 -5.68 -4.11
C VAL A 88 0.27 -4.46 -3.39
N ILE A 89 -0.33 -3.51 -4.11
CA ILE A 89 -0.95 -2.32 -3.50
C ILE A 89 -2.08 -2.71 -2.56
N ASN A 90 -2.96 -3.64 -2.96
CA ASN A 90 -4.04 -4.11 -2.10
C ASN A 90 -3.50 -4.73 -0.79
N PHE A 91 -2.47 -5.57 -0.89
CA PHE A 91 -1.81 -6.14 0.28
C PHE A 91 -1.24 -5.06 1.22
N ILE A 92 -0.53 -4.07 0.66
CA ILE A 92 0.06 -2.97 1.43
C ILE A 92 -1.03 -2.15 2.13
N THR A 93 -2.10 -1.80 1.41
CA THR A 93 -3.26 -1.10 1.98
C THR A 93 -3.85 -1.90 3.13
N HIS A 94 -4.04 -3.21 2.96
CA HIS A 94 -4.55 -4.09 4.02
C HIS A 94 -3.65 -4.10 5.26
N VAL A 95 -2.32 -4.18 5.08
CA VAL A 95 -1.35 -4.13 6.19
C VAL A 95 -1.44 -2.80 6.93
N MET A 96 -1.47 -1.68 6.20
CA MET A 96 -1.56 -0.34 6.79
C MET A 96 -2.85 -0.15 7.57
N CYS A 97 -4.00 -0.53 7.01
CA CYS A 97 -5.28 -0.46 7.70
C CYS A 97 -5.28 -1.34 8.97
N SER A 98 -4.76 -2.56 8.87
CA SER A 98 -4.69 -3.48 10.00
C SER A 98 -3.77 -2.96 11.11
N LEU A 99 -2.65 -2.33 10.78
CA LEU A 99 -1.79 -1.64 11.74
C LEU A 99 -2.51 -0.49 12.45
N SER A 100 -3.24 0.36 11.71
CA SER A 100 -4.04 1.45 12.30
C SER A 100 -5.12 0.95 13.25
N LEU A 101 -5.67 -0.24 12.98
CA LEU A 101 -6.68 -0.89 13.82
C LEU A 101 -6.10 -1.71 14.98
N GLY A 102 -4.77 -1.92 15.03
CA GLY A 102 -4.13 -2.82 15.99
C GLY A 102 -4.51 -4.29 15.81
N LYS A 103 -4.89 -4.69 14.57
CA LYS A 103 -5.23 -6.07 14.23
C LYS A 103 -3.97 -6.92 14.10
N GLN A 104 -4.10 -8.21 14.40
CA GLN A 104 -3.05 -9.18 14.11
C GLN A 104 -2.85 -9.29 12.60
N LEU A 105 -1.59 -9.28 12.17
CA LEU A 105 -1.21 -9.38 10.77
C LEU A 105 -0.84 -10.83 10.43
N CYS A 106 -1.31 -11.30 9.28
CA CYS A 106 -0.81 -12.52 8.63
C CYS A 106 0.05 -12.11 7.42
N PHE A 107 1.27 -12.65 7.33
CA PHE A 107 2.25 -12.24 6.33
C PHE A 107 2.47 -13.29 5.23
N ASP A 108 1.72 -14.40 5.24
CA ASP A 108 1.79 -15.45 4.22
C ASP A 108 1.56 -14.87 2.82
N LYS A 109 0.70 -13.85 2.71
CA LYS A 109 0.43 -13.18 1.45
C LYS A 109 1.66 -12.44 0.89
N ALA A 110 2.57 -11.95 1.73
CA ALA A 110 3.83 -11.36 1.25
C ALA A 110 4.70 -12.42 0.57
N GLU A 111 4.80 -13.63 1.16
CA GLU A 111 5.54 -14.73 0.54
C GLU A 111 4.93 -15.18 -0.78
N GLU A 112 3.60 -15.23 -0.87
CA GLU A 112 2.89 -15.50 -2.12
C GLU A 112 3.22 -14.47 -3.18
N LEU A 113 3.19 -13.18 -2.86
CA LEU A 113 3.52 -12.11 -3.80
C LEU A 113 4.95 -12.21 -4.32
N HIS A 114 5.92 -12.52 -3.45
CA HIS A 114 7.30 -12.80 -3.87
C HIS A 114 7.41 -14.02 -4.82
N LYS A 115 6.61 -15.06 -4.61
CA LYS A 115 6.54 -16.23 -5.50
C LYS A 115 5.87 -15.87 -6.82
N GLU A 116 4.77 -15.13 -6.79
CA GLU A 116 4.03 -14.63 -7.96
C GLU A 116 4.95 -13.77 -8.84
N PHE A 117 5.75 -12.87 -8.25
CA PHE A 117 6.73 -12.07 -8.99
C PHE A 117 7.74 -12.93 -9.77
N LYS A 118 8.29 -13.96 -9.11
CA LYS A 118 9.26 -14.87 -9.73
C LYS A 118 8.65 -15.69 -10.87
N ALA A 119 7.33 -15.88 -10.87
CA ALA A 119 6.60 -16.57 -11.92
C ALA A 119 6.25 -15.67 -13.13
N LEU A 120 6.41 -14.35 -13.01
CA LEU A 120 6.21 -13.43 -14.15
C LEU A 120 7.27 -13.61 -15.23
N SER A 121 6.97 -13.13 -16.43
CA SER A 121 7.94 -13.11 -17.54
C SER A 121 9.17 -12.27 -17.17
N ALA A 122 10.34 -12.58 -17.74
CA ALA A 122 11.55 -11.78 -17.51
C ALA A 122 11.37 -10.31 -17.92
N ALA A 123 10.57 -10.05 -18.96
CA ALA A 123 10.24 -8.70 -19.40
C ALA A 123 9.41 -7.95 -18.35
N ASP A 124 8.39 -8.60 -17.78
CA ASP A 124 7.55 -8.00 -16.73
C ASP A 124 8.34 -7.78 -15.44
N GLN A 125 9.18 -8.73 -15.03
CA GLN A 125 10.06 -8.57 -13.87
C GLN A 125 11.00 -7.36 -14.04
N ALA A 126 11.58 -7.19 -15.23
CA ALA A 126 12.44 -6.06 -15.53
C ALA A 126 11.67 -4.72 -15.55
N ALA A 127 10.48 -4.71 -16.16
CA ALA A 127 9.62 -3.52 -16.21
C ALA A 127 9.18 -3.09 -14.80
N LEU A 128 8.75 -4.03 -13.97
CA LEU A 128 8.35 -3.78 -12.58
C LEU A 128 9.51 -3.25 -11.74
N LYS A 129 10.70 -3.85 -11.83
CA LYS A 129 11.91 -3.37 -11.15
C LYS A 129 12.32 -1.97 -11.62
N LYS A 130 12.18 -1.68 -12.92
CA LYS A 130 12.47 -0.35 -13.48
C LYS A 130 11.48 0.71 -12.98
N ALA A 131 10.19 0.38 -12.93
CA ALA A 131 9.15 1.27 -12.43
C ALA A 131 9.20 1.43 -10.90
N ASN A 132 9.78 0.47 -10.19
CA ASN A 132 9.83 0.43 -8.73
C ASN A 132 11.25 0.11 -8.22
N PRO A 133 12.23 1.01 -8.43
CA PRO A 133 13.64 0.76 -8.06
C PRO A 133 13.86 0.63 -6.56
N ASP A 134 12.94 1.13 -5.75
CA ASP A 134 12.90 1.09 -4.29
C ASP A 134 12.26 -0.19 -3.72
N VAL A 135 11.50 -0.93 -4.53
CA VAL A 135 10.80 -2.15 -4.11
C VAL A 135 11.67 -3.38 -4.39
N LYS A 136 11.78 -4.26 -3.40
CA LYS A 136 12.52 -5.52 -3.50
C LYS A 136 11.55 -6.68 -3.67
N PHE A 137 11.18 -6.96 -4.92
CA PHE A 137 10.30 -8.08 -5.30
C PHE A 137 10.93 -9.47 -5.15
#